data_AF-A0A2A3HJJ1-F1
#
_entry.id   AF-A0A2A3HJJ1-F1
#
_cell.length_a   1.000
_cell.length_b   1.000
_cell.length_c   1.000
_cell.angle_alpha   90.00
_cell.angle_beta   90.00
_cell.angle_gamma   90.00
#
_symmetry.space_group_name_H-M   'P 1'
#
loop_
_entity.id
_entity.type
_entity.pdbx_description
1 polymer ?
#
loop_
_entity_poly.entity_id
_entity_poly.type
_entity_poly.pdbx_seq_one_letter_code
_entity_poly.pdbx_strand_id
1 'polypeptide(L)'
;MYEAIRKGATDEEIFAATYEKAYFVQQMRELVELEEEMLKTPGRLPSDELLIKAKKDGFSDKYIAKILGLREKDVRKKRTELGLVEGWCAVPVSGVKDQYYYYSTYNCKDESTASTNPKKIMILGGGPNRIGQGIEFDYCCCHAAMALREMGYETIMVNCNPETVSTDYDTSDKLYFEPVSLEDVLQIYHKEKPAGVIVQFGGQTPLNIARALSDEGVKILGTSIDSIDIAEDRDLFRKMMDQLGIPMPENGMATNIDEALACVKQIGGYLVMIRPSFVLGGRGMEVIYDENMLREYVTKAVGVTPDRHSQDRSALQASLSQTHSACA
;
A
#
# COMPACT_ATOMS: atom_id res chain seq x y z
N MET A 1 7.80 18.11 -12.29
CA MET A 1 8.80 18.86 -11.49
C MET A 1 10.08 18.05 -11.28
N TYR A 2 10.03 16.90 -10.60
CA TYR A 2 11.21 16.04 -10.35
C TYR A 2 12.04 15.74 -11.63
N GLU A 3 11.39 15.29 -12.70
CA GLU A 3 12.04 15.04 -13.99
C GLU A 3 12.62 16.30 -14.67
N ALA A 4 12.02 17.47 -14.45
CA ALA A 4 12.54 18.72 -14.98
C ALA A 4 13.84 19.11 -14.27
N ILE A 5 13.87 18.96 -12.94
CA ILE A 5 15.05 19.17 -12.11
C ILE A 5 16.18 18.23 -12.55
N ARG A 6 15.89 16.93 -12.73
CA ARG A 6 16.87 15.93 -13.24
C ARG A 6 17.45 16.30 -14.60
N LYS A 7 16.64 16.90 -15.48
CA LYS A 7 17.08 17.36 -16.82
C LYS A 7 17.78 18.72 -16.81
N GLY A 8 18.02 19.30 -15.64
CA GLY A 8 18.79 20.54 -15.49
C GLY A 8 17.98 21.82 -15.55
N ALA A 9 16.65 21.77 -15.39
CA ALA A 9 15.83 22.98 -15.35
C ALA A 9 16.22 23.89 -14.18
N THR A 10 16.27 25.20 -14.43
CA THR A 10 16.58 26.20 -13.39
C THR A 10 15.37 26.49 -12.50
N ASP A 11 15.62 27.09 -11.34
CA ASP A 11 14.56 27.47 -10.41
C ASP A 11 13.62 28.51 -11.05
N GLU A 12 14.15 29.41 -11.89
CA GLU A 12 13.36 30.40 -12.65
C GLU A 12 12.48 29.74 -13.70
N GLU A 13 12.99 28.75 -14.43
CA GLU A 13 12.22 28.00 -15.43
C GLU A 13 11.07 27.23 -14.79
N ILE A 14 11.33 26.60 -13.63
CA ILE A 14 10.30 25.89 -12.87
C ILE A 14 9.27 26.88 -12.33
N PHE A 15 9.70 27.97 -11.70
CA PHE A 15 8.79 28.99 -11.17
C PHE A 15 7.93 29.61 -12.28
N ALA A 16 8.51 29.93 -13.43
CA ALA A 16 7.76 30.49 -14.56
C ALA A 16 6.67 29.54 -15.07
N ALA A 17 6.87 28.23 -14.97
CA ALA A 17 5.92 27.21 -15.42
C ALA A 17 4.88 26.80 -14.36
N THR A 18 5.25 26.80 -13.07
CA THR A 18 4.42 26.22 -11.99
C THR A 18 4.00 27.21 -10.92
N TYR A 19 4.65 28.38 -10.85
CA TYR A 19 4.57 29.35 -9.74
C TYR A 19 5.04 28.80 -8.39
N GLU A 20 5.72 27.65 -8.37
CA GLU A 20 6.28 27.07 -7.14
C GLU A 20 7.53 27.81 -6.69
N LYS A 21 7.56 28.22 -5.42
CA LYS A 21 8.66 29.02 -4.88
C LYS A 21 9.98 28.25 -4.90
N ALA A 22 11.07 28.97 -5.17
CA ALA A 22 12.42 28.41 -5.23
C ALA A 22 12.79 27.57 -4.00
N TYR A 23 12.32 27.94 -2.81
CA TYR A 23 12.53 27.15 -1.59
C TYR A 23 12.10 25.68 -1.75
N PHE A 24 10.89 25.40 -2.26
CA PHE A 24 10.42 24.02 -2.44
C PHE A 24 11.15 23.31 -3.58
N VAL A 25 11.51 24.04 -4.64
CA VAL A 25 12.29 23.51 -5.76
C VAL A 25 13.69 23.08 -5.30
N GLN A 26 14.33 23.86 -4.42
CA GLN A 26 15.63 23.55 -3.84
C GLN A 26 15.57 22.30 -2.97
N GLN A 27 14.55 22.16 -2.13
CA GLN A 27 14.35 20.93 -1.35
C GLN A 27 14.19 19.70 -2.26
N MET A 28 13.42 19.80 -3.36
CA MET A 28 13.32 18.71 -4.32
C MET A 28 14.65 18.44 -5.05
N ARG A 29 15.46 19.47 -5.30
CA ARG A 29 16.78 19.33 -5.93
C ARG A 29 17.76 18.58 -5.04
N GLU A 30 17.76 18.84 -3.74
CA GLU A 30 18.56 18.08 -2.77
C GLU A 30 18.21 16.58 -2.79
N LEU A 31 16.91 16.25 -2.90
CA LEU A 31 16.46 14.85 -3.05
C LEU A 31 16.94 14.24 -4.37
N VAL A 32 16.84 14.98 -5.49
CA VAL A 32 17.32 14.53 -6.80
C VAL A 32 18.83 14.26 -6.76
N GLU A 33 19.61 15.15 -6.17
CA GLU A 33 21.07 15.00 -6.06
C GLU A 33 21.44 13.76 -5.25
N LEU A 34 20.70 13.49 -4.16
CA LEU A 34 20.89 12.29 -3.34
C LEU A 34 20.52 11.00 -4.09
N GLU A 35 19.44 11.03 -4.87
CA GLU A 35 19.06 9.92 -5.75
C GLU A 35 20.14 9.64 -6.79
N GLU A 36 20.63 10.68 -7.49
CA GLU A 36 21.70 10.55 -8.49
C GLU A 36 23.01 10.06 -7.86
N GLU A 37 23.28 10.41 -6.60
CA GLU A 37 24.41 9.87 -5.87
C GLU A 37 24.25 8.37 -5.60
N MET A 38 23.09 7.92 -5.14
CA MET A 38 22.80 6.49 -4.93
C MET A 38 22.86 5.70 -6.25
N LEU A 39 22.37 6.27 -7.35
CA LEU A 39 22.36 5.65 -8.68
C LEU A 39 23.76 5.40 -9.26
N LYS A 40 24.83 5.95 -8.68
CA LYS A 40 26.22 5.61 -9.05
C LYS A 40 26.61 4.18 -8.70
N THR A 41 25.87 3.52 -7.81
CA THR A 41 26.14 2.13 -7.37
C THR A 41 24.93 1.20 -7.56
N PRO A 42 24.46 0.99 -8.81
CA PRO A 42 23.29 0.15 -9.07
C PRO A 42 23.57 -1.31 -8.67
N GLY A 43 22.56 -1.99 -8.15
CA GLY A 43 22.64 -3.38 -7.68
C GLY A 43 23.43 -3.58 -6.38
N ARG A 44 23.82 -2.49 -5.69
CA ARG A 44 24.55 -2.54 -4.41
C ARG A 44 23.89 -1.61 -3.39
N LEU A 45 24.00 -1.98 -2.12
CA LEU A 45 23.56 -1.11 -1.03
C LEU A 45 24.38 0.19 -1.03
N PRO A 46 23.76 1.35 -0.72
CA PRO A 46 24.49 2.59 -0.47
C PRO A 46 25.51 2.44 0.66
N SER A 47 26.48 3.36 0.72
CA SER A 47 27.33 3.47 1.91
C SER A 47 26.47 3.79 3.15
N ASP A 48 26.98 3.46 4.33
CA ASP A 48 26.26 3.67 5.60
C ASP A 48 25.87 5.14 5.78
N GLU A 49 26.79 6.05 5.48
CA GLU A 49 26.57 7.51 5.53
C GLU A 49 25.47 7.95 4.55
N LEU A 50 25.49 7.43 3.32
CA LEU A 50 24.52 7.77 2.29
C LEU A 50 23.12 7.23 2.63
N LEU A 51 23.05 6.01 3.15
CA LEU A 51 21.80 5.42 3.62
C LEU A 51 21.23 6.21 4.81
N ILE A 52 22.06 6.59 5.78
CA ILE A 52 21.64 7.42 6.91
C ILE A 52 21.06 8.74 6.43
N LYS A 53 21.75 9.42 5.50
CA LYS A 53 21.29 10.68 4.92
C LYS A 53 19.95 10.48 4.19
N ALA A 54 19.84 9.48 3.33
CA ALA A 54 18.62 9.18 2.59
C ALA A 54 17.41 8.94 3.49
N LYS A 55 17.55 8.20 4.59
CA LYS A 55 16.44 8.00 5.54
C LYS A 55 16.06 9.29 6.26
N LYS A 56 17.03 10.13 6.64
CA LYS A 56 16.76 11.43 7.26
C LYS A 56 16.06 12.41 6.33
N ASP A 57 16.32 12.31 5.03
CA ASP A 57 15.68 13.12 3.99
C ASP A 57 14.34 12.52 3.52
N GLY A 58 13.91 11.39 4.08
CA GLY A 58 12.57 10.81 3.87
C GLY A 58 12.47 9.73 2.78
N PHE A 59 13.60 9.20 2.29
CA PHE A 59 13.57 8.09 1.33
C PHE A 59 13.07 6.80 1.98
N SER A 60 12.07 6.14 1.40
CA SER A 60 11.60 4.83 1.86
C SER A 60 12.55 3.71 1.44
N ASP A 61 12.57 2.62 2.22
CA ASP A 61 13.34 1.40 1.91
C ASP A 61 12.89 0.84 0.55
N LYS A 62 11.59 0.92 0.28
CA LYS A 62 10.99 0.51 -1.00
C LYS A 62 11.51 1.34 -2.17
N TYR A 63 11.59 2.66 -2.02
CA TYR A 63 12.08 3.53 -3.10
C TYR A 63 13.57 3.32 -3.37
N ILE A 64 14.39 3.26 -2.32
CA ILE A 64 15.83 2.95 -2.44
C ILE A 64 16.02 1.60 -3.13
N ALA A 65 15.26 0.58 -2.72
CA ALA A 65 15.33 -0.74 -3.34
C ALA A 65 14.94 -0.70 -4.82
N LYS A 66 13.90 0.07 -5.17
CA LYS A 66 13.45 0.26 -6.55
C LYS A 66 14.55 0.83 -7.44
N ILE A 67 15.10 1.98 -7.08
CA ILE A 67 16.07 2.70 -7.93
C ILE A 67 17.40 1.94 -8.05
N LEU A 68 17.77 1.14 -7.04
CA LEU A 68 19.00 0.36 -7.05
C LEU A 68 18.82 -1.08 -7.55
N GLY A 69 17.60 -1.52 -7.85
CA GLY A 69 17.33 -2.91 -8.24
C GLY A 69 17.63 -3.93 -7.14
N LEU A 70 17.38 -3.56 -5.89
CA LEU A 70 17.56 -4.41 -4.70
C LEU A 70 16.20 -4.94 -4.21
N ARG A 71 16.23 -5.85 -3.23
CA ARG A 71 15.03 -6.21 -2.48
C ARG A 71 14.86 -5.23 -1.32
N GLU A 72 13.62 -4.80 -1.07
CA GLU A 72 13.28 -3.91 0.05
C GLU A 72 13.79 -4.46 1.39
N LYS A 73 13.67 -5.77 1.60
CA LYS A 73 14.17 -6.46 2.80
C LYS A 73 15.67 -6.30 3.02
N ASP A 74 16.47 -6.23 1.96
CA ASP A 74 17.92 -6.08 2.08
C ASP A 74 18.29 -4.65 2.53
N VAL A 75 17.59 -3.64 2.02
CA VAL A 75 17.73 -2.23 2.45
C VAL A 75 17.31 -2.10 3.92
N ARG A 76 16.14 -2.65 4.27
CA ARG A 76 15.64 -2.66 5.66
C ARG A 76 16.61 -3.31 6.61
N LYS A 77 17.11 -4.51 6.28
CA LYS A 77 18.08 -5.23 7.11
C LYS A 77 19.33 -4.39 7.37
N LYS A 78 19.90 -3.80 6.32
CA LYS A 78 21.07 -2.93 6.44
C LYS A 78 20.79 -1.70 7.32
N ARG A 79 19.64 -1.06 7.13
CA ARG A 79 19.17 0.05 7.95
C ARG A 79 19.07 -0.34 9.44
N THR A 80 18.45 -1.48 9.74
CA THR A 80 18.31 -1.98 11.12
C THR A 80 19.67 -2.34 11.74
N GLU A 81 20.60 -2.92 10.99
CA GLU A 81 21.97 -3.21 11.46
C GLU A 81 22.74 -1.95 11.87
N LEU A 82 22.46 -0.81 11.24
CA LEU A 82 23.01 0.49 11.61
C LEU A 82 22.33 1.13 12.82
N GLY A 83 21.30 0.49 13.39
CA GLY A 83 20.46 1.07 14.44
C GLY A 83 19.60 2.23 13.96
N LEU A 84 19.40 2.36 12.64
CA LEU A 84 18.63 3.43 12.03
C LEU A 84 17.14 3.07 12.07
N VAL A 85 16.55 3.30 13.24
CA VAL A 85 15.11 3.14 13.53
C VAL A 85 14.45 4.51 13.65
N GLU A 86 13.13 4.55 13.49
CA GLU A 86 12.37 5.80 13.64
C GLU A 86 12.30 6.23 15.10
N GLY A 87 12.44 7.54 15.32
CA GLY A 87 11.94 8.22 16.50
C GLY A 87 10.49 8.64 16.27
N TRP A 88 9.69 8.65 17.34
CA TRP A 88 8.29 9.04 17.31
C TRP A 88 8.12 10.35 18.04
N CYS A 89 7.79 11.39 17.28
CA CYS A 89 7.60 12.74 17.80
C CYS A 89 6.12 12.94 18.18
N ALA A 90 5.86 13.53 19.36
CA ALA A 90 4.51 13.74 19.86
C ALA A 90 3.94 15.08 19.38
N VAL A 91 2.73 15.07 18.84
CA VAL A 91 1.99 16.29 18.51
C VAL A 91 0.86 16.46 19.52
N PRO A 92 0.93 17.50 20.37
CA PRO A 92 -0.10 17.74 21.37
C PRO A 92 -1.41 18.16 20.70
N VAL A 93 -2.51 17.60 21.17
CA VAL A 93 -3.84 18.00 20.74
C VAL A 93 -4.19 19.34 21.35
N SER A 94 -4.53 20.30 20.50
CA SER A 94 -4.91 21.64 20.94
C SER A 94 -6.18 21.59 21.80
N GLY A 95 -6.10 22.14 23.02
CA GLY A 95 -7.25 22.23 23.92
C GLY A 95 -7.53 20.97 24.76
N VAL A 96 -6.74 19.91 24.62
CA VAL A 96 -6.89 18.68 25.42
C VAL A 96 -5.60 18.36 26.16
N LYS A 97 -5.69 18.14 27.46
CA LYS A 97 -4.52 17.86 28.29
C LYS A 97 -4.06 16.42 28.09
N ASP A 98 -2.75 16.24 27.98
CA ASP A 98 -2.08 14.93 27.95
C ASP A 98 -2.53 13.99 26.81
N GLN A 99 -3.03 14.56 25.70
CA GLN A 99 -3.38 13.82 24.49
C GLN A 99 -2.45 14.17 23.32
N TYR A 100 -1.99 13.13 22.64
CA TYR A 100 -0.99 13.23 21.59
C TYR A 100 -1.30 12.27 20.44
N TYR A 101 -0.97 12.67 19.22
CA TYR A 101 -0.74 11.73 18.12
C TYR A 101 0.75 11.74 17.75
N TYR A 102 1.22 10.66 17.17
CA TYR A 102 2.64 10.46 16.88
C TYR A 102 2.90 10.41 15.38
N TYR A 103 4.02 10.99 14.96
CA TYR A 103 4.57 10.78 13.62
C TYR A 103 6.04 10.37 13.73
N SER A 104 6.52 9.65 12.72
CA SER A 104 7.86 9.10 12.64
C SER A 104 8.84 10.11 12.07
N THR A 105 10.09 10.04 12.53
CA THR A 105 11.21 10.71 11.88
C THR A 105 12.54 10.10 12.30
N TYR A 106 13.50 10.07 11.38
CA TYR A 106 14.88 9.69 11.67
C TYR A 106 15.69 10.84 12.28
N ASN A 107 15.06 12.00 12.52
CA ASN A 107 15.71 13.22 12.99
C ASN A 107 15.37 13.59 14.44
N CYS A 108 14.51 12.81 15.13
CA CYS A 108 14.16 13.05 16.53
C CYS A 108 14.43 11.84 17.42
N LYS A 109 14.50 12.09 18.72
CA LYS A 109 14.48 11.02 19.73
C LYS A 109 13.07 10.46 19.81
N ASP A 110 12.97 9.21 20.23
CA ASP A 110 11.67 8.58 20.45
C ASP A 110 10.99 9.14 21.71
N GLU A 111 9.92 9.91 21.52
CA GLU A 111 9.09 10.49 22.59
C GLU A 111 7.87 9.63 22.90
N SER A 112 7.60 8.61 22.09
CA SER A 112 6.46 7.73 22.27
C SER A 112 6.83 6.59 23.22
N THR A 113 6.05 6.38 24.28
CA THR A 113 6.27 5.24 25.17
C THR A 113 5.31 4.12 24.82
N ALA A 114 5.82 2.92 24.57
CA ALA A 114 4.99 1.74 24.37
C ALA A 114 4.47 1.27 25.73
N SER A 115 3.16 1.06 25.82
CA SER A 115 2.53 0.49 27.02
C SER A 115 3.02 -0.93 27.27
N THR A 116 3.14 -1.34 28.54
CA THR A 116 3.49 -2.71 28.93
C THR A 116 2.29 -3.66 28.90
N ASN A 117 1.10 -3.16 28.57
CA ASN A 117 -0.11 -3.95 28.43
C ASN A 117 0.04 -4.98 27.29
N PRO A 118 -0.10 -6.29 27.55
CA PRO A 118 -0.03 -7.30 26.50
C PRO A 118 -1.30 -7.34 25.63
N LYS A 119 -2.40 -6.73 26.06
CA LYS A 119 -3.69 -6.72 25.35
C LYS A 119 -3.79 -5.52 24.41
N LYS A 120 -2.83 -5.39 23.50
CA LYS A 120 -2.80 -4.32 22.48
C LYS A 120 -3.22 -4.86 21.13
N ILE A 121 -4.17 -4.20 20.47
CA ILE A 121 -4.57 -4.52 19.10
C ILE A 121 -4.24 -3.32 18.21
N MET A 122 -3.51 -3.60 17.13
CA MET A 122 -3.24 -2.60 16.10
C MET A 122 -4.28 -2.70 14.99
N ILE A 123 -4.77 -1.55 14.52
CA ILE A 123 -5.76 -1.43 13.45
C ILE A 123 -5.15 -0.58 12.35
N LEU A 124 -5.10 -1.12 11.13
CA LEU A 124 -4.59 -0.40 9.97
C LEU A 124 -5.73 0.27 9.21
N GLY A 125 -5.64 1.58 9.05
CA GLY A 125 -6.57 2.40 8.26
C GLY A 125 -6.34 2.25 6.75
N GLY A 126 -7.14 2.98 5.97
CA GLY A 126 -7.08 2.94 4.50
C GLY A 126 -6.15 3.95 3.85
N GLY A 127 -5.66 4.95 4.59
CA GLY A 127 -5.03 6.12 4.03
C GLY A 127 -6.05 7.04 3.32
N PRO A 128 -5.63 7.82 2.32
CA PRO A 128 -6.48 8.84 1.71
C PRO A 128 -7.70 8.24 0.98
N ASN A 129 -8.85 8.89 1.13
CA ASN A 129 -10.10 8.50 0.46
C ASN A 129 -9.99 8.57 -1.06
N ARG A 130 -10.56 7.58 -1.76
CA ARG A 130 -10.61 7.46 -3.22
C ARG A 130 -11.91 6.80 -3.65
N ILE A 131 -12.28 6.91 -4.94
CA ILE A 131 -13.44 6.17 -5.46
C ILE A 131 -13.23 4.67 -5.25
N GLY A 132 -14.19 4.02 -4.58
CA GLY A 132 -14.13 2.61 -4.19
C GLY A 132 -13.40 2.33 -2.86
N GLN A 133 -12.85 3.36 -2.21
CA GLN A 133 -12.22 3.34 -0.90
C GLN A 133 -12.52 4.62 -0.14
N GLY A 134 -13.75 4.72 0.37
CA GLY A 134 -14.22 5.91 1.08
C GLY A 134 -14.30 5.73 2.59
N ILE A 135 -15.16 6.58 3.17
CA ILE A 135 -15.44 6.67 4.60
C ILE A 135 -16.00 5.37 5.19
N GLU A 136 -16.54 4.47 4.38
CA GLU A 136 -17.04 3.17 4.82
C GLU A 136 -15.95 2.32 5.49
N PHE A 137 -14.70 2.43 5.05
CA PHE A 137 -13.56 1.72 5.66
C PHE A 137 -13.11 2.40 6.95
N ASP A 138 -13.14 3.73 6.97
CA ASP A 138 -12.86 4.51 8.19
C ASP A 138 -13.86 4.15 9.31
N TYR A 139 -15.15 4.10 8.96
CA TYR A 139 -16.22 3.69 9.87
C TYR A 139 -15.95 2.31 10.49
N CYS A 140 -15.53 1.33 9.69
CA CYS A 140 -15.17 -0.01 10.18
C CYS A 140 -13.98 0.04 11.15
N CYS A 141 -12.93 0.81 10.84
CA CYS A 141 -11.77 0.98 11.71
C CYS A 141 -12.16 1.63 13.06
N CYS A 142 -12.98 2.68 13.04
CA CYS A 142 -13.48 3.35 14.24
C CYS A 142 -14.29 2.39 15.13
N HIS A 143 -15.25 1.66 14.54
CA HIS A 143 -16.06 0.70 15.27
C HIS A 143 -15.22 -0.44 15.86
N ALA A 144 -14.18 -0.88 15.17
CA ALA A 144 -13.25 -1.87 15.70
C ALA A 144 -12.51 -1.35 16.94
N ALA A 145 -12.01 -0.12 16.89
CA ALA A 145 -11.33 0.50 18.03
C ALA A 145 -12.30 0.64 19.23
N MET A 146 -13.51 1.15 19.00
CA MET A 146 -14.52 1.31 20.04
C MET A 146 -14.90 -0.03 20.70
N ALA A 147 -15.17 -1.07 19.89
CA ALA A 147 -15.54 -2.39 20.41
C ALA A 147 -14.38 -3.07 21.17
N LEU A 148 -13.15 -2.97 20.67
CA LEU A 148 -11.98 -3.53 21.34
C LEU A 148 -11.71 -2.83 22.68
N ARG A 149 -11.90 -1.51 22.74
CA ARG A 149 -11.80 -0.73 23.96
C ARG A 149 -12.85 -1.15 24.98
N GLU A 150 -14.10 -1.37 24.57
CA GLU A 150 -15.15 -1.92 25.45
C GLU A 150 -14.81 -3.32 25.99
N MET A 151 -14.07 -4.11 25.21
CA MET A 151 -13.56 -5.43 25.62
C MET A 151 -12.28 -5.35 26.47
N GLY A 152 -11.78 -4.15 26.77
CA GLY A 152 -10.60 -3.92 27.61
C GLY A 152 -9.26 -4.15 26.89
N TYR A 153 -9.23 -4.06 25.56
CA TYR A 153 -7.99 -3.96 24.79
C TYR A 153 -7.56 -2.51 24.67
N GLU A 154 -6.24 -2.30 24.67
CA GLU A 154 -5.64 -1.05 24.25
C GLU A 154 -5.52 -1.05 22.71
N THR A 155 -5.95 0.02 22.08
CA THR A 155 -6.12 0.13 20.63
C THR A 155 -5.09 1.08 20.04
N ILE A 156 -4.41 0.62 18.98
CA ILE A 156 -3.39 1.38 18.28
C ILE A 156 -3.88 1.59 16.85
N MET A 157 -4.21 2.83 16.48
CA MET A 157 -4.61 3.17 15.12
C MET A 157 -3.39 3.62 14.31
N VAL A 158 -3.27 3.13 13.07
CA VAL A 158 -2.28 3.59 12.09
C VAL A 158 -3.02 4.05 10.84
N ASN A 159 -3.04 5.36 10.61
CA ASN A 159 -3.69 5.96 9.44
C ASN A 159 -3.12 7.36 9.16
N CYS A 160 -3.23 7.86 7.93
CA CYS A 160 -2.69 9.16 7.52
C CYS A 160 -3.71 10.08 6.83
N ASN A 161 -5.00 9.74 6.89
CA ASN A 161 -6.03 10.56 6.28
C ASN A 161 -6.47 11.68 7.24
N PRO A 162 -6.19 12.96 6.95
CA PRO A 162 -6.53 14.04 7.88
C PRO A 162 -8.04 14.32 7.98
N GLU A 163 -8.86 13.77 7.08
CA GLU A 163 -10.30 14.03 7.03
C GLU A 163 -11.14 13.06 7.87
N THR A 164 -10.50 12.04 8.47
CA THR A 164 -11.21 10.89 9.05
C THR A 164 -11.34 10.92 10.56
N VAL A 165 -12.34 10.19 11.08
CA VAL A 165 -12.56 10.05 12.52
C VAL A 165 -11.54 9.10 13.13
N SER A 166 -11.04 8.10 12.38
CA SER A 166 -9.98 7.21 12.90
C SER A 166 -8.69 7.93 13.29
N THR A 167 -8.43 9.07 12.67
CA THR A 167 -7.29 9.95 12.98
C THR A 167 -7.62 11.02 14.02
N ASP A 168 -8.78 10.94 14.67
CA ASP A 168 -9.06 11.73 15.86
C ASP A 168 -8.42 11.07 17.10
N TYR A 169 -7.96 11.89 18.03
CA TYR A 169 -7.19 11.46 19.19
C TYR A 169 -8.03 10.66 20.21
N ASP A 170 -9.36 10.73 20.15
CA ASP A 170 -10.28 10.08 21.09
C ASP A 170 -10.80 8.71 20.58
N THR A 171 -10.51 8.36 19.32
CA THR A 171 -10.99 7.12 18.71
C THR A 171 -10.20 5.90 19.15
N SER A 172 -8.89 6.06 19.38
CA SER A 172 -7.99 4.98 19.83
C SER A 172 -7.16 5.41 21.03
N ASP A 173 -6.59 4.46 21.77
CA ASP A 173 -5.70 4.78 22.89
C ASP A 173 -4.37 5.35 22.41
N LYS A 174 -3.97 5.01 21.18
CA LYS A 174 -2.74 5.52 20.57
C LYS A 174 -2.89 5.65 19.06
N LEU A 175 -2.65 6.86 18.56
CA LEU A 175 -2.68 7.18 17.13
C LEU A 175 -1.27 7.41 16.58
N TYR A 176 -0.91 6.65 15.56
CA TYR A 176 0.23 6.88 14.68
C TYR A 176 -0.25 7.46 13.36
N PHE A 177 0.05 8.74 13.12
CA PHE A 177 -0.28 9.44 11.89
C PHE A 177 0.77 9.13 10.81
N GLU A 178 0.75 7.90 10.31
CA GLU A 178 1.78 7.35 9.43
C GLU A 178 1.21 6.80 8.12
N PRO A 179 2.02 6.75 7.04
CA PRO A 179 1.67 5.98 5.87
C PRO A 179 1.39 4.52 6.25
N VAL A 180 0.34 3.93 5.67
CA VAL A 180 0.02 2.51 5.85
C VAL A 180 0.90 1.68 4.90
N SER A 181 2.21 1.72 5.14
CA SER A 181 3.23 1.00 4.36
C SER A 181 3.81 -0.16 5.17
N LEU A 182 4.42 -1.12 4.49
CA LEU A 182 5.10 -2.24 5.15
C LEU A 182 6.20 -1.76 6.10
N GLU A 183 6.96 -0.74 5.68
CA GLU A 183 8.08 -0.20 6.47
C GLU A 183 7.60 0.41 7.79
N ASP A 184 6.67 1.36 7.71
CA ASP A 184 6.19 2.13 8.86
C ASP A 184 5.43 1.23 9.84
N VAL A 185 4.56 0.35 9.31
CA VAL A 185 3.77 -0.58 10.13
C VAL A 185 4.70 -1.56 10.89
N LEU A 186 5.79 -2.04 10.29
CA LEU A 186 6.74 -2.92 10.97
C LEU A 186 7.47 -2.19 12.11
N GLN A 187 7.84 -0.93 11.91
CA GLN A 187 8.51 -0.13 12.97
C GLN A 187 7.59 0.03 14.17
N ILE A 188 6.32 0.39 13.94
CA ILE A 188 5.32 0.49 15.01
C ILE A 188 5.08 -0.89 15.64
N TYR A 189 4.95 -1.95 14.85
CA TYR A 189 4.71 -3.31 15.37
C TYR A 189 5.87 -3.81 16.26
N HIS A 190 7.12 -3.57 15.88
CA HIS A 190 8.28 -3.98 16.67
C HIS A 190 8.41 -3.17 17.97
N LYS A 191 8.04 -1.90 17.95
CA LYS A 191 7.99 -1.03 19.13
C LYS A 191 6.88 -1.44 20.07
N GLU A 192 5.65 -1.54 19.55
CA GLU A 192 4.45 -1.74 20.36
C GLU A 192 4.23 -3.21 20.72
N LYS A 193 4.68 -4.16 19.91
CA LYS A 193 4.48 -5.60 20.15
C LYS A 193 3.02 -5.95 20.48
N PRO A 194 2.05 -5.54 19.63
CA PRO A 194 0.65 -5.84 19.88
C PRO A 194 0.38 -7.35 19.85
N ALA A 195 -0.70 -7.78 20.50
CA ALA A 195 -1.17 -9.17 20.47
C ALA A 195 -1.63 -9.63 19.07
N GLY A 196 -1.90 -8.67 18.19
CA GLY A 196 -2.08 -8.86 16.76
C GLY A 196 -2.55 -7.59 16.05
N VAL A 197 -2.71 -7.72 14.73
CA VAL A 197 -3.03 -6.61 13.81
C VAL A 197 -4.29 -6.94 13.01
N ILE A 198 -5.19 -5.97 12.87
CA ILE A 198 -6.37 -6.02 12.01
C ILE A 198 -6.07 -5.29 10.70
N VAL A 199 -6.25 -5.97 9.59
CA VAL A 199 -5.96 -5.47 8.22
C VAL A 199 -7.18 -5.44 7.32
N GLN A 200 -8.31 -5.99 7.76
CA GLN A 200 -9.49 -6.23 6.93
C GLN A 200 -10.42 -5.02 6.82
N PHE A 201 -10.26 -4.02 7.69
CA PHE A 201 -11.21 -2.91 7.80
C PHE A 201 -10.79 -1.65 7.04
N GLY A 202 -9.50 -1.47 6.73
CA GLY A 202 -9.01 -0.31 6.00
C GLY A 202 -9.07 -0.43 4.46
N GLY A 203 -9.77 -1.42 3.90
CA GLY A 203 -9.85 -1.61 2.45
C GLY A 203 -8.57 -2.18 1.83
N GLN A 204 -8.28 -1.87 0.55
CA GLN A 204 -7.19 -2.54 -0.16
C GLN A 204 -5.80 -2.15 0.35
N THR A 205 -5.62 -0.95 0.92
CA THR A 205 -4.31 -0.48 1.37
C THR A 205 -3.66 -1.44 2.38
N PRO A 206 -4.29 -1.78 3.51
CA PRO A 206 -3.75 -2.77 4.44
C PRO A 206 -3.80 -4.21 3.91
N LEU A 207 -4.79 -4.58 3.09
CA LEU A 207 -4.87 -5.92 2.47
C LEU A 207 -3.67 -6.20 1.56
N ASN A 208 -3.23 -5.21 0.77
CA ASN A 208 -2.09 -5.33 -0.14
C ASN A 208 -0.75 -5.59 0.55
N ILE A 209 -0.60 -5.19 1.81
CA ILE A 209 0.64 -5.40 2.58
C ILE A 209 0.51 -6.55 3.58
N ALA A 210 -0.66 -7.18 3.70
CA ALA A 210 -0.96 -8.17 4.74
C ALA A 210 -0.09 -9.43 4.66
N ARG A 211 0.14 -9.97 3.45
CA ARG A 211 1.07 -11.09 3.23
C ARG A 211 2.49 -10.72 3.62
N ALA A 212 2.98 -9.57 3.16
CA ALA A 212 4.34 -9.11 3.46
C ALA A 212 4.55 -8.86 4.96
N LEU A 213 3.54 -8.34 5.67
CA LEU A 213 3.53 -8.23 7.13
C LEU A 213 3.61 -9.62 7.79
N SER A 214 2.79 -10.56 7.35
CA SER A 214 2.80 -11.93 7.88
C SER A 214 4.14 -12.63 7.66
N ASP A 215 4.80 -12.42 6.50
CA ASP A 215 6.11 -13.00 6.19
C ASP A 215 7.24 -12.43 7.06
N GLU A 216 7.05 -11.23 7.62
CA GLU A 216 7.94 -10.62 8.61
C GLU A 216 7.52 -10.96 10.06
N GLY A 217 6.56 -11.88 10.24
CA GLY A 217 6.14 -12.40 11.54
C GLY A 217 5.09 -11.56 12.26
N VAL A 218 4.40 -10.65 11.56
CA VAL A 218 3.27 -9.92 12.12
C VAL A 218 2.08 -10.86 12.30
N LYS A 219 1.51 -10.90 13.50
CA LYS A 219 0.34 -11.72 13.78
C LYS A 219 -0.94 -11.03 13.33
N ILE A 220 -1.44 -11.44 12.18
CA ILE A 220 -2.71 -10.97 11.63
C ILE A 220 -3.88 -11.67 12.34
N LEU A 221 -4.85 -10.89 12.81
CA LEU A 221 -6.06 -11.39 13.49
C LEU A 221 -7.22 -11.53 12.51
N GLY A 222 -8.20 -12.38 12.83
CA GLY A 222 -9.39 -12.56 12.00
C GLY A 222 -9.17 -13.53 10.84
N THR A 223 -9.70 -13.20 9.66
CA THR A 223 -9.56 -14.02 8.45
C THR A 223 -8.09 -14.22 8.11
N SER A 224 -7.69 -15.48 7.87
CA SER A 224 -6.31 -15.81 7.55
C SER A 224 -5.87 -15.18 6.24
N ILE A 225 -4.57 -14.86 6.10
CA ILE A 225 -4.04 -14.28 4.87
C ILE A 225 -4.29 -15.20 3.67
N ASP A 226 -4.10 -16.51 3.84
CA ASP A 226 -4.31 -17.47 2.76
C ASP A 226 -5.78 -17.46 2.30
N SER A 227 -6.74 -17.23 3.21
CA SER A 227 -8.15 -17.05 2.85
C SER A 227 -8.42 -15.73 2.12
N ILE A 228 -7.71 -14.65 2.48
CA ILE A 228 -7.78 -13.37 1.77
C ILE A 228 -7.23 -13.54 0.35
N ASP A 229 -6.06 -14.17 0.21
CA ASP A 229 -5.41 -14.41 -1.08
C ASP A 229 -6.28 -15.28 -2.00
N ILE A 230 -6.93 -16.32 -1.46
CA ILE A 230 -7.87 -17.15 -2.24
C ILE A 230 -9.08 -16.34 -2.72
N ALA A 231 -9.57 -15.39 -1.93
CA ALA A 231 -10.71 -14.57 -2.31
C ALA A 231 -10.33 -13.46 -3.32
N GLU A 232 -9.11 -12.92 -3.26
CA GLU A 232 -8.64 -11.86 -4.15
C GLU A 232 -8.04 -12.36 -5.47
N ASP A 233 -7.42 -13.54 -5.47
CA ASP A 233 -6.94 -14.21 -6.68
C ASP A 233 -8.11 -14.90 -7.40
N ARG A 234 -8.35 -14.47 -8.64
CA ARG A 234 -9.48 -14.96 -9.44
C ARG A 234 -9.38 -16.44 -9.83
N ASP A 235 -8.17 -16.99 -10.01
CA ASP A 235 -8.02 -18.41 -10.32
C ASP A 235 -8.21 -19.28 -9.06
N LEU A 236 -7.68 -18.83 -7.92
CA LEU A 236 -7.93 -19.50 -6.64
C LEU A 236 -9.42 -19.48 -6.27
N PHE A 237 -10.07 -18.33 -6.43
CA PHE A 237 -11.50 -18.18 -6.21
C PHE A 237 -12.31 -19.11 -7.11
N ARG A 238 -12.00 -19.14 -8.42
CA ARG A 238 -12.65 -20.04 -9.38
C ARG A 238 -12.51 -21.50 -8.97
N LYS A 239 -11.30 -21.95 -8.66
CA LYS A 239 -11.04 -23.33 -8.19
C LYS A 239 -11.86 -23.65 -6.93
N MET A 240 -11.98 -22.71 -6.00
CA MET A 240 -12.77 -22.89 -4.79
C MET A 240 -14.27 -23.02 -5.12
N MET A 241 -14.81 -22.20 -6.00
CA MET A 241 -16.20 -22.29 -6.41
C MET A 241 -16.50 -23.60 -7.16
N ASP A 242 -15.60 -24.05 -8.04
CA ASP A 242 -15.69 -25.34 -8.73
C ASP A 242 -15.71 -26.51 -7.71
N GLN A 243 -14.84 -26.46 -6.70
CA GLN A 243 -14.80 -27.45 -5.62
C GLN A 243 -16.08 -27.48 -4.78
N LEU A 244 -16.70 -26.32 -4.56
CA LEU A 244 -17.95 -26.19 -3.80
C LEU A 244 -19.19 -26.48 -4.65
N GLY A 245 -19.05 -26.69 -5.96
CA GLY A 245 -20.17 -26.86 -6.88
C GLY A 245 -21.04 -25.61 -6.99
N ILE A 246 -20.48 -24.43 -6.73
CA ILE A 246 -21.19 -23.16 -6.84
C ILE A 246 -21.15 -22.71 -8.30
N PRO A 247 -22.31 -22.52 -8.96
CA PRO A 247 -22.35 -22.11 -10.36
C PRO A 247 -21.73 -20.73 -10.55
N MET A 248 -20.98 -20.56 -11.64
CA MET A 248 -20.36 -19.30 -12.05
C MET A 248 -20.55 -19.09 -13.56
N PRO A 249 -20.52 -17.84 -14.05
CA PRO A 249 -20.42 -17.58 -15.47
C PRO A 249 -19.18 -18.24 -16.07
N GLU A 250 -19.26 -18.67 -17.34
CA GLU A 250 -18.08 -19.16 -18.07
C GLU A 250 -16.97 -18.12 -18.01
N ASN A 251 -15.78 -18.57 -17.64
CA ASN A 251 -14.67 -17.68 -17.41
C ASN A 251 -13.31 -18.28 -17.77
N GLY A 252 -12.31 -17.40 -17.91
CA GLY A 252 -10.93 -17.76 -18.22
C GLY A 252 -9.95 -16.73 -17.69
N MET A 253 -8.70 -17.14 -17.48
CA MET A 253 -7.61 -16.31 -16.98
C MET A 253 -6.63 -16.01 -18.10
N ALA A 254 -6.29 -14.74 -18.27
CA ALA A 254 -5.29 -14.30 -19.22
C ALA A 254 -4.32 -13.33 -18.56
N THR A 255 -3.06 -13.36 -19.00
CA THR A 255 -1.98 -12.44 -18.61
C THR A 255 -1.43 -11.65 -19.79
N ASN A 256 -1.74 -12.07 -21.02
CA ASN A 256 -1.32 -11.45 -22.26
C ASN A 256 -2.45 -11.53 -23.30
N ILE A 257 -2.27 -10.86 -24.44
CA ILE A 257 -3.30 -10.78 -25.48
C ILE A 257 -3.63 -12.14 -26.09
N ASP A 258 -2.66 -13.03 -26.27
CA ASP A 258 -2.87 -14.33 -26.90
C ASP A 258 -3.70 -15.24 -26.00
N GLU A 259 -3.41 -15.24 -24.69
CA GLU A 259 -4.22 -15.91 -23.68
C GLU A 259 -5.63 -15.34 -23.60
N ALA A 260 -5.77 -14.00 -23.71
CA ALA A 260 -7.08 -13.35 -23.67
C ALA A 260 -7.95 -13.77 -24.87
N LEU A 261 -7.38 -13.81 -26.08
CA LEU A 261 -8.07 -14.28 -27.28
C LEU A 261 -8.48 -15.76 -27.17
N ALA A 262 -7.61 -16.60 -26.60
CA ALA A 262 -7.92 -18.00 -26.34
C ALA A 262 -9.08 -18.15 -25.35
N CYS A 263 -9.09 -17.36 -24.27
CA CYS A 263 -10.18 -17.35 -23.29
C CYS A 263 -11.51 -16.93 -23.93
N VAL A 264 -11.53 -15.87 -24.74
CA VAL A 264 -12.76 -15.43 -25.42
C VAL A 264 -13.32 -16.54 -26.31
N LYS A 265 -12.46 -17.25 -27.04
CA LYS A 265 -12.89 -18.38 -27.87
C LYS A 265 -13.44 -19.53 -27.03
N GLN A 266 -12.85 -19.81 -25.87
CA GLN A 266 -13.32 -20.84 -24.94
C GLN A 266 -14.68 -20.49 -24.33
N ILE A 267 -14.90 -19.22 -23.99
CA ILE A 267 -16.17 -18.68 -23.44
C ILE A 267 -17.28 -18.58 -24.52
N GLY A 268 -16.96 -18.87 -25.78
CA GLY A 268 -17.94 -18.87 -26.87
C GLY A 268 -18.15 -17.52 -27.56
N GLY A 269 -17.26 -16.53 -27.34
CA GLY A 269 -17.23 -15.25 -28.04
C GLY A 269 -17.45 -14.02 -27.14
N TYR A 270 -17.59 -12.86 -27.76
CA TYR A 270 -17.99 -11.60 -27.10
C TYR A 270 -19.51 -11.63 -26.85
N LEU A 271 -20.12 -10.96 -25.87
CA LEU A 271 -19.71 -9.93 -24.92
C LEU A 271 -18.99 -10.49 -23.67
N VAL A 272 -17.77 -10.01 -23.36
CA VAL A 272 -16.99 -10.47 -22.19
C VAL A 272 -16.63 -9.30 -21.27
N MET A 273 -16.63 -9.54 -19.95
CA MET A 273 -16.16 -8.58 -18.96
C MET A 273 -14.74 -8.93 -18.51
N ILE A 274 -13.81 -7.99 -18.62
CA ILE A 274 -12.46 -8.11 -18.05
C ILE A 274 -12.49 -7.63 -16.60
N ARG A 275 -11.95 -8.45 -15.69
CA ARG A 275 -11.86 -8.13 -14.26
C ARG A 275 -10.45 -8.40 -13.72
N PRO A 276 -9.66 -7.36 -13.36
CA PRO A 276 -8.36 -7.54 -12.74
C PRO A 276 -8.46 -8.19 -11.33
N SER A 277 -7.39 -8.86 -10.91
CA SER A 277 -7.20 -9.33 -9.52
C SER A 277 -6.67 -8.21 -8.60
N PHE A 278 -6.87 -8.35 -7.27
CA PHE A 278 -6.37 -7.42 -6.23
C PHE A 278 -6.81 -5.95 -6.42
N VAL A 279 -8.04 -5.74 -6.89
CA VAL A 279 -8.64 -4.41 -7.09
C VAL A 279 -10.05 -4.33 -6.49
N LEU A 280 -10.38 -3.16 -5.95
CA LEU A 280 -11.71 -2.79 -5.47
C LEU A 280 -12.32 -1.67 -6.34
N GLY A 281 -13.64 -1.48 -6.23
CA GLY A 281 -14.35 -0.38 -6.89
C GLY A 281 -14.44 -0.49 -8.42
N GLY A 282 -14.25 -1.69 -8.99
CA GLY A 282 -14.31 -1.88 -10.44
C GLY A 282 -13.14 -1.27 -11.21
N ARG A 283 -12.05 -0.91 -10.52
CA ARG A 283 -10.88 -0.29 -11.16
C ARG A 283 -10.29 -1.21 -12.23
N GLY A 284 -10.25 -0.71 -13.47
CA GLY A 284 -9.75 -1.45 -14.62
C GLY A 284 -10.71 -2.51 -15.14
N MET A 285 -11.97 -2.56 -14.70
CA MET A 285 -12.98 -3.41 -15.32
C MET A 285 -13.49 -2.78 -16.61
N GLU A 286 -13.62 -3.58 -17.66
CA GLU A 286 -14.16 -3.12 -18.94
C GLU A 286 -14.99 -4.23 -19.59
N VAL A 287 -16.07 -3.83 -20.27
CA VAL A 287 -16.89 -4.73 -21.08
C VAL A 287 -16.39 -4.65 -22.51
N ILE A 288 -16.00 -5.80 -23.06
CA ILE A 288 -15.37 -5.94 -24.36
C ILE A 288 -16.38 -6.53 -25.34
N TYR A 289 -16.66 -5.76 -26.39
CA TYR A 289 -17.65 -6.09 -27.41
C TYR A 289 -17.03 -6.76 -28.64
N ASP A 290 -15.74 -6.52 -28.89
CA ASP A 290 -15.01 -7.06 -30.04
C ASP A 290 -13.51 -7.19 -29.76
N GLU A 291 -12.80 -7.79 -30.72
CA GLU A 291 -11.36 -8.02 -30.63
C GLU A 291 -10.52 -6.75 -30.61
N ASN A 292 -10.97 -5.68 -31.28
CA ASN A 292 -10.22 -4.43 -31.30
C ASN A 292 -10.22 -3.79 -29.92
N MET A 293 -11.39 -3.76 -29.25
CA MET A 293 -11.49 -3.33 -27.86
C MET A 293 -10.61 -4.16 -26.93
N LEU A 294 -10.56 -5.49 -27.13
CA LEU A 294 -9.69 -6.36 -26.34
C LEU A 294 -8.22 -5.96 -26.48
N ARG A 295 -7.75 -5.76 -27.71
CA ARG A 295 -6.37 -5.37 -28.02
C ARG A 295 -6.04 -3.99 -27.46
N GLU A 296 -6.96 -3.03 -27.59
CA GLU A 296 -6.80 -1.70 -27.00
C GLU A 296 -6.70 -1.75 -25.48
N TYR A 297 -7.57 -2.51 -24.81
CA TYR A 297 -7.54 -2.68 -23.37
C TYR A 297 -6.19 -3.24 -22.90
N VAL A 298 -5.73 -4.35 -23.50
CA VAL A 298 -4.47 -4.98 -23.12
C VAL A 298 -3.29 -4.03 -23.34
N THR A 299 -3.29 -3.28 -24.45
CA THR A 299 -2.23 -2.30 -24.75
C THR A 299 -2.20 -1.17 -23.71
N LYS A 300 -3.38 -0.63 -23.33
CA LYS A 300 -3.49 0.39 -22.28
C LYS A 300 -3.03 -0.16 -20.92
N ALA A 301 -3.42 -1.39 -20.60
CA ALA A 301 -3.13 -1.96 -19.30
C ALA A 301 -1.64 -2.36 -19.13
N VAL A 302 -0.96 -2.71 -20.22
CA VAL A 302 0.51 -2.88 -20.24
C VAL A 302 1.24 -1.54 -20.04
N GLY A 303 0.66 -0.41 -20.49
CA GLY A 303 1.25 0.93 -20.36
C GLY A 303 0.99 1.66 -19.04
N VAL A 304 -0.02 1.25 -18.26
CA VAL A 304 -0.52 1.99 -17.07
C VAL A 304 -0.01 1.43 -15.73
N THR A 305 0.89 0.45 -15.73
CA THR A 305 1.39 -0.18 -14.49
C THR A 305 2.86 0.10 -14.17
N PRO A 306 3.28 1.36 -13.90
CA PRO A 306 4.59 1.63 -13.32
C PRO A 306 4.51 1.49 -11.79
N ASP A 307 4.74 0.27 -11.29
CA ASP A 307 5.10 -0.14 -9.90
C ASP A 307 4.40 -1.42 -9.40
N ARG A 308 4.51 -2.50 -10.19
CA ARG A 308 4.48 -3.85 -9.61
C ARG A 308 5.89 -4.42 -9.70
N HIS A 309 6.56 -4.56 -8.56
CA HIS A 309 7.96 -4.96 -8.47
C HIS A 309 8.22 -6.35 -9.09
N SER A 310 9.25 -6.37 -9.93
CA SER A 310 10.37 -7.30 -10.16
C SER A 310 10.52 -8.68 -9.47
N GLN A 311 9.50 -9.27 -8.83
CA GLN A 311 9.46 -10.72 -8.58
C GLN A 311 8.13 -11.38 -8.96
N ASP A 312 7.09 -10.61 -9.26
CA ASP A 312 5.83 -11.13 -9.80
C ASP A 312 5.74 -10.92 -11.31
N ARG A 313 5.74 -12.03 -12.04
CA ARG A 313 5.32 -12.10 -13.45
C ARG A 313 3.81 -11.92 -13.63
N SER A 314 3.13 -11.10 -12.84
CA SER A 314 1.69 -10.88 -12.98
C SER A 314 1.41 -9.75 -13.98
N ALA A 315 1.77 -10.03 -15.22
CA ALA A 315 1.16 -9.39 -16.38
C ALA A 315 -0.35 -9.59 -16.25
N LEU A 316 -1.09 -8.49 -16.17
CA LEU A 316 -2.53 -8.39 -16.37
C LEU A 316 -3.35 -9.67 -16.10
N GLN A 317 -3.35 -10.23 -14.89
CA GLN A 317 -4.17 -11.41 -14.59
C GLN A 317 -5.63 -10.95 -14.47
N ALA A 318 -6.42 -11.21 -15.51
CA ALA A 318 -7.83 -10.83 -15.54
C ALA A 318 -8.72 -12.04 -15.82
N SER A 319 -9.84 -12.12 -15.09
CA SER A 319 -10.89 -13.07 -15.42
C SER A 319 -11.79 -12.44 -16.49
N LEU A 320 -11.93 -13.14 -17.62
CA LEU A 320 -12.94 -12.85 -18.63
C LEU A 320 -14.21 -13.62 -18.27
N SER A 321 -15.39 -12.99 -18.28
CA SER A 321 -16.66 -13.70 -18.06
C SER A 321 -17.79 -13.21 -18.95
N GLN A 322 -18.66 -14.11 -19.41
CA GLN A 322 -19.82 -13.75 -20.23
C GLN A 322 -20.94 -13.10 -19.38
N THR A 323 -21.47 -11.96 -19.80
CA THR A 323 -22.42 -11.17 -19.00
C THR A 323 -23.87 -11.66 -19.10
N HIS A 324 -24.18 -12.65 -19.92
CA HIS A 324 -25.57 -13.05 -20.20
C HIS A 324 -26.24 -13.93 -19.12
N SER A 325 -25.50 -14.46 -18.14
CA SER A 325 -26.00 -15.52 -17.25
C SER A 325 -26.19 -15.15 -15.77
N ALA A 326 -25.87 -13.93 -15.33
CA ALA A 326 -25.81 -13.63 -13.89
C ALA A 326 -27.12 -13.12 -13.25
N CYS A 327 -28.20 -12.94 -14.02
CA CYS A 327 -29.49 -12.41 -13.53
C CYS A 327 -30.69 -13.32 -13.81
N ALA A 328 -30.49 -14.63 -14.01
CA ALA A 328 -31.58 -15.60 -14.18
C ALA A 328 -31.56 -16.65 -13.07
#